data_AF-A0A9P8TFN2-F1
#
_entry.id   AF-A0A9P8TFN2-F1
#
_cell.length_a   1.000
_cell.length_b   1.000
_cell.length_c   1.000
_cell.angle_alpha   90.00
_cell.angle_beta   90.00
_cell.angle_gamma   90.00
#
_symmetry.space_group_name_H-M   'P 1'
#
loop_
_entity.id
_entity.type
_entity.pdbx_description
1 polymer ?
#
loop_
_entity_poly.entity_id
_entity_poly.type
_entity_poly.pdbx_seq_one_letter_code
_entity_poly.pdbx_strand_id
1 'polypeptide(L)'
;MLLLCARRVLPTLCRPHVRFGVRLNSSDAPWYLRQTPQKPAVLNQTPLPELPANSPDTLQPLLEFVAQKLGMTDIEVFDLRGTDSEQTSNEGAQEVADFMIIATGKSSKHLQKATFELNFYVKHQLKSLSTHEGLLTSGQLAKFWRRLLKRGKKGPSYAMNNYGAEPNTWVMVDCKKDNIFVHFMTPERRAAMNLEALWAKDKEKYENRAQPAEDDSIFSGFRFIHTMRRPINAIQVLTQLSQFSRRSSTETEDRFQQLKEQHLADPASCPLDRLENHLKAKQASGRLVTAKEISKLVEVVLQSAEFHEGLETDTAVFNKRYARIFAILETFSPVLTEKDVQELLPVMVVAGSQIDADGFITLASTTQDSDVQFRYSPMIHKLYNLCHKLYQSRKDAAFVTKMDLLFLTIFANRGNWVYMKKVLEAALQREDFVPVQAALKFLSINGTPAQCLDFVDNYLPYLKLWPSFDASAHKTELDTVLAKAGN
;
A
#
# COMPACT_ATOMS: atom_id res chain seq x y z
N MET A 1 -21.04 43.01 -40.31
CA MET A 1 -21.75 42.35 -41.43
C MET A 1 -22.73 41.36 -40.83
N LEU A 2 -24.00 41.75 -40.77
CA LEU A 2 -25.13 40.96 -40.29
C LEU A 2 -25.61 40.02 -41.39
N LEU A 3 -25.99 38.79 -41.05
CA LEU A 3 -27.02 38.05 -41.78
C LEU A 3 -27.80 37.15 -40.80
N LEU A 4 -29.03 37.58 -40.54
CA LEU A 4 -30.10 36.80 -39.93
C LEU A 4 -30.51 35.64 -40.84
N CYS A 5 -30.93 34.51 -40.27
CA CYS A 5 -31.84 33.61 -40.97
C CYS A 5 -32.94 33.12 -40.02
N ALA A 6 -34.14 33.62 -40.30
CA ALA A 6 -35.37 33.35 -39.58
C ALA A 6 -36.09 32.10 -40.10
N ARG A 7 -36.87 31.53 -39.19
CA ARG A 7 -37.79 30.40 -39.29
C ARG A 7 -38.61 30.35 -40.59
N ARG A 8 -38.67 29.17 -41.21
CA ARG A 8 -39.75 28.78 -42.14
C ARG A 8 -40.82 27.96 -41.39
N VAL A 9 -42.03 28.50 -41.39
CA VAL A 9 -43.28 27.80 -41.08
C VAL A 9 -43.76 27.11 -42.36
N LEU A 10 -44.22 25.87 -42.26
CA LEU A 10 -44.99 25.20 -43.33
C LEU A 10 -46.33 24.70 -42.75
N PRO A 11 -47.39 24.61 -43.58
CA PRO A 11 -48.76 24.76 -43.15
C PRO A 11 -49.45 23.43 -42.86
N THR A 12 -50.52 23.56 -42.07
CA THR A 12 -51.50 22.57 -41.67
C THR A 12 -52.25 21.95 -42.84
N LEU A 13 -52.24 20.61 -42.93
CA LEU A 13 -53.25 19.84 -43.66
C LEU A 13 -54.06 19.03 -42.65
N CYS A 14 -55.28 19.50 -42.42
CA CYS A 14 -56.33 18.79 -41.70
C CYS A 14 -56.66 17.47 -42.42
N ARG A 15 -56.60 16.35 -41.70
CA ARG A 15 -57.33 15.12 -42.04
C ARG A 15 -58.42 14.86 -41.00
N PRO A 16 -59.60 14.39 -41.42
CA PRO A 16 -60.76 14.27 -40.54
C PRO A 16 -60.55 13.11 -39.57
N HIS A 17 -60.69 13.40 -38.27
CA HIS A 17 -60.75 12.36 -37.26
C HIS A 17 -62.16 11.78 -37.26
N VAL A 18 -62.31 10.62 -37.92
CA VAL A 18 -63.48 9.76 -37.76
C VAL A 18 -63.52 9.31 -36.30
N ARG A 19 -64.52 9.80 -35.55
CA ARG A 19 -64.80 9.35 -34.19
C ARG A 19 -65.44 7.97 -34.23
N PHE A 20 -64.63 6.91 -34.11
CA PHE A 20 -65.11 5.64 -33.58
C PHE A 20 -64.90 5.64 -32.07
N GLY A 21 -65.88 6.14 -31.33
CA GLY A 21 -65.93 6.04 -29.88
C GLY A 21 -66.45 4.67 -29.47
N VAL A 22 -65.59 3.65 -29.46
CA VAL A 22 -65.86 2.42 -28.70
C VAL A 22 -65.27 2.63 -27.31
N ARG A 23 -66.13 2.87 -26.31
CA ARG A 23 -65.72 2.80 -24.91
C ARG A 23 -65.51 1.32 -24.57
N LEU A 24 -64.27 0.85 -24.64
CA LEU A 24 -63.89 -0.43 -24.07
C LEU A 24 -63.76 -0.23 -22.55
N ASN A 25 -64.52 -1.01 -21.77
CA ASN A 25 -64.26 -1.14 -20.34
C ASN A 25 -62.84 -1.71 -20.16
N SER A 26 -62.11 -1.28 -19.12
CA SER A 26 -60.68 -1.62 -18.91
C SER A 26 -60.38 -3.12 -18.82
N SER A 27 -61.40 -3.96 -18.63
CA SER A 27 -61.32 -5.42 -18.65
C SER A 27 -61.22 -6.02 -20.06
N ASP A 28 -61.66 -5.31 -21.11
CA ASP A 28 -61.74 -5.80 -22.49
C ASP A 28 -60.60 -5.29 -23.39
N ALA A 29 -59.81 -4.33 -22.92
CA ALA A 29 -58.60 -3.92 -23.63
C ALA A 29 -57.47 -4.95 -23.45
N PRO A 30 -56.67 -5.26 -24.48
CA PRO A 30 -55.50 -6.12 -24.34
C PRO A 30 -54.49 -5.50 -23.35
N TRP A 31 -53.74 -6.37 -22.65
CA TRP A 31 -52.97 -6.01 -21.44
C TRP A 31 -51.99 -4.83 -21.60
N TYR A 32 -51.47 -4.61 -22.80
CA TYR A 32 -50.52 -3.52 -23.12
C TYR A 32 -51.19 -2.14 -23.31
N LEU A 33 -52.52 -2.08 -23.47
CA LEU A 33 -53.31 -0.85 -23.59
C LEU A 33 -54.01 -0.47 -22.27
N ARG A 34 -53.95 -1.35 -21.26
CA ARG A 34 -54.47 -1.05 -19.93
C ARG A 34 -53.49 -0.08 -19.27
N GLN A 35 -53.93 1.16 -19.07
CA GLN A 35 -53.22 2.09 -18.20
C GLN A 35 -53.21 1.45 -16.80
N THR A 36 -52.04 1.04 -16.33
CA THR A 36 -51.87 0.59 -14.95
C THR A 36 -52.36 1.72 -14.06
N PRO A 37 -53.31 1.49 -13.15
CA PRO A 37 -53.73 2.54 -12.22
C PRO A 37 -52.48 2.93 -11.43
N GLN A 38 -51.92 4.10 -11.72
CA GLN A 38 -50.95 4.73 -10.86
C GLN A 38 -51.68 5.02 -9.56
N LYS A 39 -51.57 4.09 -8.60
CA LYS A 39 -51.98 4.41 -7.23
C LYS A 39 -51.26 5.71 -6.88
N PRO A 40 -51.96 6.79 -6.51
CA PRO A 40 -51.28 7.96 -5.97
C PRO A 40 -50.44 7.43 -4.81
N ALA A 41 -49.13 7.66 -4.87
CA ALA A 41 -48.25 7.27 -3.79
C ALA A 41 -48.73 8.03 -2.56
N VAL A 42 -49.50 7.37 -1.70
CA VAL A 42 -49.84 7.89 -0.39
C VAL A 42 -48.50 8.18 0.27
N LEU A 43 -48.22 9.47 0.49
CA LEU A 43 -47.07 9.90 1.25
C LEU A 43 -47.32 9.40 2.66
N ASN A 44 -46.86 8.18 2.96
CA ASN A 44 -46.85 7.67 4.31
C ASN A 44 -46.04 8.68 5.12
N GLN A 45 -46.71 9.43 5.98
CA GLN A 45 -46.05 10.32 6.92
C GLN A 45 -45.26 9.41 7.86
N THR A 46 -43.95 9.31 7.62
CA THR A 46 -43.06 8.57 8.52
C THR A 46 -43.17 9.22 9.90
N PRO A 47 -43.49 8.48 10.97
CA PRO A 47 -43.55 9.04 12.31
C PRO A 47 -42.17 9.61 12.66
N LEU A 48 -42.16 10.84 13.17
CA LEU A 48 -40.93 11.49 13.62
C LEU A 48 -40.55 10.93 14.99
N PRO A 49 -39.30 10.47 15.22
CA PRO A 49 -38.90 9.99 16.53
C PRO A 49 -38.90 11.13 17.56
N GLU A 50 -39.14 10.78 18.83
CA GLU A 50 -39.06 11.72 19.95
C GLU A 50 -37.61 12.17 20.16
N LEU A 51 -37.40 13.47 20.36
CA LEU A 51 -36.07 14.05 20.55
C LEU A 51 -35.64 13.92 22.02
N PRO A 52 -34.36 13.61 22.29
CA PRO A 52 -33.84 13.57 23.65
C PRO A 52 -33.83 14.99 24.27
N ALA A 53 -33.91 15.06 25.61
CA ALA A 53 -33.84 16.33 26.33
C ALA A 53 -32.51 17.06 26.01
N ASN A 54 -32.58 18.38 25.82
CA ASN A 54 -31.44 19.23 25.42
C ASN A 54 -30.84 18.90 24.03
N SER A 55 -31.65 18.53 23.05
CA SER A 55 -31.20 18.44 21.65
C SER A 55 -30.87 19.82 21.05
N PRO A 56 -29.87 19.94 20.16
CA PRO A 56 -29.58 21.20 19.48
C PRO A 56 -30.72 21.59 18.54
N ASP A 57 -30.96 22.89 18.38
CA ASP A 57 -32.02 23.45 17.52
C ASP A 57 -31.92 23.01 16.05
N THR A 58 -30.75 22.52 15.63
CA THR A 58 -30.48 22.02 14.29
C THR A 58 -31.02 20.61 14.04
N LEU A 59 -31.25 19.81 15.09
CA LEU A 59 -31.63 18.40 14.97
C LEU A 59 -33.06 18.22 14.45
N GLN A 60 -34.01 18.99 14.98
CA GLN A 60 -35.41 18.95 14.56
C GLN A 60 -35.61 19.26 13.06
N PRO A 61 -35.12 20.39 12.52
CA PRO A 61 -35.33 20.71 11.11
C PRO A 61 -34.59 19.72 10.18
N LEU A 62 -33.48 19.14 10.64
CA LEU A 62 -32.78 18.08 9.91
C LEU A 62 -33.64 16.81 9.81
N LEU A 63 -34.26 16.40 10.91
CA LEU A 63 -35.11 15.21 10.99
C LEU A 63 -36.39 15.37 10.14
N GLU A 64 -37.02 16.55 10.19
CA GLU A 64 -38.15 16.90 9.33
C GLU A 64 -37.75 16.88 7.84
N PHE A 65 -36.57 17.39 7.51
CA PHE A 65 -36.05 17.35 6.14
C PHE A 65 -35.82 15.90 5.66
N VAL A 66 -35.20 15.06 6.49
CA VAL A 66 -34.94 13.64 6.18
C VAL A 66 -36.25 12.86 5.99
N ALA A 67 -37.25 13.08 6.86
CA ALA A 67 -38.54 12.40 6.76
C ALA A 67 -39.37 12.90 5.56
N GLN A 68 -39.59 14.21 5.47
CA GLN A 68 -40.58 14.78 4.54
C GLN A 68 -40.01 15.03 3.14
N LYS A 69 -38.79 15.56 3.03
CA LYS A 69 -38.18 15.94 1.74
C LYS A 69 -37.41 14.79 1.12
N LEU A 70 -36.62 14.07 1.92
CA LEU A 70 -35.86 12.91 1.42
C LEU A 70 -36.73 11.65 1.33
N GLY A 71 -37.84 11.58 2.05
CA GLY A 71 -38.75 10.43 2.01
C GLY A 71 -38.11 9.17 2.59
N MET A 72 -37.26 9.33 3.61
CA MET A 72 -36.69 8.21 4.34
C MET A 72 -37.72 7.63 5.31
N THR A 73 -37.59 6.33 5.56
CA THR A 73 -38.46 5.56 6.44
C THR A 73 -37.66 5.06 7.62
N ASP A 74 -38.35 4.69 8.71
CA ASP A 74 -37.72 4.03 9.87
C ASP A 74 -36.56 4.84 10.43
N ILE A 75 -36.84 6.05 10.91
CA ILE A 75 -35.80 6.98 11.34
C ILE A 75 -35.62 6.82 12.86
N GLU A 76 -34.39 6.52 13.28
CA GLU A 76 -34.01 6.40 14.68
C GLU A 76 -32.91 7.42 15.01
N VAL A 77 -32.98 7.98 16.22
CA VAL A 77 -32.02 8.97 16.71
C VAL A 77 -31.40 8.43 18.00
N PHE A 78 -30.08 8.30 18.01
CA PHE A 78 -29.30 7.87 19.17
C PHE A 78 -28.57 9.08 19.77
N ASP A 79 -28.79 9.30 21.07
CA ASP A 79 -28.05 10.29 21.86
C ASP A 79 -26.82 9.63 22.47
N LEU A 80 -25.64 10.08 22.05
CA LEU A 80 -24.34 9.54 22.47
C LEU A 80 -23.73 10.37 23.61
N ARG A 81 -24.35 11.48 24.00
CA ARG A 81 -23.90 12.35 25.09
C ARG A 81 -24.33 11.75 26.44
N GLY A 82 -23.48 10.93 27.08
CA GLY A 82 -23.73 10.53 28.48
C GLY A 82 -23.04 9.27 29.00
N THR A 83 -22.55 9.38 30.24
CA THR A 83 -21.85 8.40 31.11
C THR A 83 -22.77 7.90 32.24
N ASP A 84 -24.03 7.57 31.95
CA ASP A 84 -25.03 7.33 33.03
C ASP A 84 -25.52 5.88 33.15
N SER A 85 -24.88 4.91 32.51
CA SER A 85 -25.16 3.50 32.79
C SER A 85 -23.86 2.72 32.94
N GLU A 86 -23.70 2.06 34.08
CA GLU A 86 -22.59 1.14 34.43
C GLU A 86 -22.46 -0.09 33.49
N GLN A 87 -23.14 -0.08 32.34
CA GLN A 87 -23.01 -1.09 31.30
C GLN A 87 -22.03 -0.60 30.22
N THR A 88 -20.76 -0.77 30.57
CA THR A 88 -19.57 -0.80 29.71
C THR A 88 -19.88 -1.37 28.32
N SER A 89 -19.92 -0.51 27.28
CA SER A 89 -19.76 -0.96 25.88
C SER A 89 -19.71 0.14 24.81
N ASN A 90 -20.00 1.41 25.15
CA ASN A 90 -19.92 2.54 24.21
C ASN A 90 -18.57 3.28 24.28
N GLU A 91 -17.49 2.59 24.70
CA GLU A 91 -16.15 3.16 24.74
C GLU A 91 -15.69 3.48 23.30
N GLY A 92 -15.53 4.78 23.00
CA GLY A 92 -15.18 5.30 21.68
C GLY A 92 -16.34 5.92 20.88
N ALA A 93 -17.60 5.66 21.23
CA ALA A 93 -18.77 6.26 20.56
C ALA A 93 -18.82 7.80 20.74
N GLN A 94 -18.48 8.23 21.96
CA GLN A 94 -18.54 9.61 22.42
C GLN A 94 -17.50 10.50 21.74
N GLU A 95 -16.37 9.94 21.30
CA GLU A 95 -15.35 10.68 20.56
C GLU A 95 -15.75 10.93 19.11
N VAL A 96 -16.70 10.15 18.58
CA VAL A 96 -17.07 10.16 17.16
C VAL A 96 -18.20 11.15 16.89
N ALA A 97 -19.26 11.14 17.69
CA ALA A 97 -20.45 11.95 17.44
C ALA A 97 -21.26 12.23 18.72
N ASP A 98 -22.00 13.35 18.72
CA ASP A 98 -22.97 13.67 19.78
C ASP A 98 -24.33 13.03 19.49
N PHE A 99 -24.73 13.03 18.21
CA PHE A 99 -25.99 12.42 17.75
C PHE A 99 -25.79 11.59 16.51
N MET A 100 -26.46 10.43 16.49
CA MET A 100 -26.48 9.55 15.35
C MET A 100 -27.90 9.34 14.84
N ILE A 101 -28.15 9.67 13.58
CA ILE A 101 -29.43 9.42 12.90
C ILE A 101 -29.25 8.22 11.98
N ILE A 102 -30.07 7.18 12.15
CA ILE A 102 -30.11 6.03 11.24
C ILE A 102 -31.45 6.04 10.51
N ALA A 103 -31.41 6.04 9.18
CA ALA A 103 -32.61 6.08 8.36
C ALA A 103 -32.55 5.10 7.18
N THR A 104 -33.70 4.49 6.87
CA THR A 104 -33.83 3.49 5.81
C THR A 104 -34.32 4.14 4.51
N GLY A 105 -33.59 3.90 3.42
CA GLY A 105 -33.96 4.28 2.07
C GLY A 105 -34.40 3.09 1.20
N LYS A 106 -35.18 3.38 0.16
CA LYS A 106 -35.79 2.35 -0.71
C LYS A 106 -34.79 1.59 -1.58
N SER A 107 -33.71 2.22 -2.02
CA SER A 107 -32.72 1.64 -2.95
C SER A 107 -31.40 2.41 -2.92
N SER A 108 -30.32 1.81 -3.42
CA SER A 108 -29.01 2.48 -3.56
C SER A 108 -29.08 3.81 -4.34
N LYS A 109 -29.91 3.88 -5.39
CA LYS A 109 -30.15 5.12 -6.15
C LYS A 109 -30.91 6.18 -5.33
N HIS A 110 -31.84 5.74 -4.48
CA HIS A 110 -32.54 6.65 -3.55
C HIS A 110 -31.56 7.26 -2.55
N LEU A 111 -30.68 6.44 -1.98
CA LEU A 111 -29.64 6.88 -1.04
C LEU A 111 -28.72 7.91 -1.70
N GLN A 112 -28.24 7.65 -2.92
CA GLN A 112 -27.41 8.62 -3.66
C GLN A 112 -28.10 9.98 -3.82
N LYS A 113 -29.35 9.99 -4.30
CA LYS A 113 -30.10 11.25 -4.48
C LYS A 113 -30.27 11.95 -3.14
N ALA A 114 -30.68 11.23 -2.12
CA ALA A 114 -30.93 11.80 -0.80
C ALA A 114 -29.68 12.39 -0.15
N THR A 115 -28.52 11.75 -0.31
CA THR A 115 -27.23 12.29 0.15
C THR A 115 -26.89 13.60 -0.54
N PHE A 116 -27.10 13.71 -1.86
CA PHE A 116 -26.84 14.98 -2.57
C PHE A 116 -27.77 16.10 -2.10
N GLU A 117 -29.07 15.81 -1.93
CA GLU A 117 -30.05 16.77 -1.43
C GLU A 117 -29.73 17.17 0.03
N LEU A 118 -29.31 16.24 0.87
CA LEU A 118 -28.88 16.50 2.24
C LEU A 118 -27.63 17.40 2.28
N ASN A 119 -26.62 17.10 1.46
CA ASN A 119 -25.43 17.93 1.37
C ASN A 119 -25.76 19.35 0.91
N PHE A 120 -26.69 19.49 -0.04
CA PHE A 120 -27.19 20.78 -0.48
C PHE A 120 -27.89 21.53 0.66
N TYR A 121 -28.78 20.84 1.39
CA TYR A 121 -29.49 21.39 2.53
C TYR A 121 -28.54 21.86 3.63
N VAL A 122 -27.59 21.03 4.05
CA VAL A 122 -26.59 21.34 5.09
C VAL A 122 -25.76 22.56 4.66
N LYS A 123 -25.33 22.62 3.40
CA LYS A 123 -24.57 23.75 2.87
C LYS A 123 -25.33 25.07 2.89
N HIS A 124 -26.62 25.07 2.58
CA HIS A 124 -27.38 26.31 2.37
C HIS A 124 -28.14 26.75 3.63
N GLN A 125 -28.70 25.81 4.38
CA GLN A 125 -29.50 26.10 5.58
C GLN A 125 -28.65 26.11 6.84
N LEU A 126 -27.81 25.08 7.04
CA LEU A 126 -26.94 24.97 8.22
C LEU A 126 -25.60 25.70 8.05
N LYS A 127 -25.31 26.20 6.84
CA LYS A 127 -24.09 26.94 6.48
C LYS A 127 -22.79 26.19 6.82
N SER A 128 -22.83 24.85 6.84
CA SER A 128 -21.67 23.99 7.06
C SER A 128 -21.38 23.14 5.82
N LEU A 129 -20.12 22.72 5.67
CA LEU A 129 -19.71 21.84 4.57
C LEU A 129 -19.75 20.39 5.02
N SER A 130 -20.81 19.68 4.67
CA SER A 130 -20.93 18.26 4.97
C SER A 130 -19.89 17.43 4.21
N THR A 131 -19.49 16.32 4.81
CA THR A 131 -18.66 15.28 4.18
C THR A 131 -19.44 13.98 4.17
N HIS A 132 -19.24 13.14 3.16
CA HIS A 132 -19.96 11.89 3.05
C HIS A 132 -19.04 10.75 2.64
N GLU A 133 -19.35 9.56 3.13
CA GLU A 133 -18.64 8.32 2.87
C GLU A 133 -19.59 7.24 2.35
N GLY A 134 -19.06 6.25 1.64
CA GLY A 134 -19.87 5.17 1.05
C GLY A 134 -20.56 5.54 -0.27
N LEU A 135 -20.39 6.77 -0.76
CA LEU A 135 -20.92 7.22 -2.05
C LEU A 135 -19.90 7.08 -3.20
N LEU A 136 -20.19 6.19 -4.14
CA LEU A 136 -19.50 6.03 -5.42
C LEU A 136 -20.28 6.75 -6.51
N THR A 137 -19.65 7.79 -7.08
CA THR A 137 -20.21 8.53 -8.22
C THR A 137 -20.18 7.69 -9.50
N SER A 138 -21.09 7.99 -10.43
CA SER A 138 -21.15 7.33 -11.74
C SER A 138 -19.82 7.39 -12.50
N GLY A 139 -19.05 8.48 -12.36
CA GLY A 139 -17.73 8.63 -12.97
C GLY A 139 -16.67 7.71 -12.36
N GLN A 140 -16.66 7.55 -11.03
CA GLN A 140 -15.79 6.60 -10.32
C GLN A 140 -16.16 5.16 -10.67
N LEU A 141 -17.46 4.83 -10.68
CA LEU A 141 -17.96 3.54 -11.13
C LEU A 141 -17.55 3.26 -12.57
N ALA A 142 -17.77 4.19 -13.51
CA ALA A 142 -17.38 4.02 -14.91
C ALA A 142 -15.86 3.86 -15.08
N LYS A 143 -15.04 4.52 -14.26
CA LYS A 143 -13.58 4.34 -14.25
C LYS A 143 -13.20 2.97 -13.70
N PHE A 144 -13.85 2.53 -12.62
CA PHE A 144 -13.70 1.20 -12.05
C PHE A 144 -14.06 0.12 -13.07
N TRP A 145 -15.23 0.21 -13.70
CA TRP A 145 -15.69 -0.68 -14.77
C TRP A 145 -14.73 -0.72 -15.95
N ARG A 146 -14.25 0.44 -16.44
CA ARG A 146 -13.26 0.49 -17.54
C ARG A 146 -11.94 -0.20 -17.16
N ARG A 147 -11.48 -0.04 -15.92
CA ARG A 147 -10.27 -0.71 -15.43
C ARG A 147 -10.48 -2.23 -15.35
N LEU A 148 -11.63 -2.66 -14.85
CA LEU A 148 -12.00 -4.07 -14.74
C LEU A 148 -12.10 -4.73 -16.13
N LEU A 149 -12.76 -4.05 -17.09
CA LEU A 149 -12.84 -4.48 -18.49
C LEU A 149 -11.48 -4.55 -19.18
N LYS A 150 -10.57 -3.60 -18.90
CA LYS A 150 -9.19 -3.63 -19.42
C LYS A 150 -8.36 -4.78 -18.82
N ARG A 151 -8.62 -5.15 -17.56
CA ARG A 151 -7.90 -6.23 -16.85
C ARG A 151 -8.35 -7.64 -17.26
N GLY A 152 -9.48 -7.77 -17.93
CA GLY A 152 -9.92 -9.08 -18.42
C GLY A 152 -11.22 -8.95 -19.20
N LYS A 153 -11.12 -8.99 -20.53
CA LYS A 153 -12.26 -9.33 -21.39
C LYS A 153 -12.78 -10.70 -20.94
N LYS A 154 -13.85 -10.70 -20.13
CA LYS A 154 -14.42 -11.84 -19.37
C LYS A 154 -13.69 -12.17 -18.06
N GLY A 155 -13.73 -11.25 -17.10
CA GLY A 155 -13.80 -11.70 -15.71
C GLY A 155 -15.02 -12.64 -15.57
N PRO A 156 -14.89 -13.81 -14.93
CA PRO A 156 -16.01 -14.74 -14.77
C PRO A 156 -17.18 -14.04 -14.05
N SER A 157 -18.43 -14.43 -14.34
CA SER A 157 -19.64 -13.73 -13.84
C SER A 157 -19.65 -13.55 -12.32
N TYR A 158 -18.97 -14.41 -11.55
CA TYR A 158 -18.83 -14.23 -10.10
C TYR A 158 -18.00 -13.00 -9.70
N ALA A 159 -17.11 -12.49 -10.55
CA ALA A 159 -16.40 -11.23 -10.31
C ALA A 159 -17.30 -9.99 -10.48
N MET A 160 -18.50 -10.19 -11.05
CA MET A 160 -19.59 -9.22 -11.11
C MET A 160 -20.62 -9.44 -9.99
N ASN A 161 -20.50 -10.52 -9.20
CA ASN A 161 -21.35 -10.75 -8.05
C ASN A 161 -20.85 -9.86 -6.92
N ASN A 162 -21.66 -8.88 -6.51
CA ASN A 162 -21.32 -7.92 -5.47
C ASN A 162 -21.30 -8.52 -4.04
N TYR A 163 -21.28 -9.85 -3.85
CA TYR A 163 -21.29 -10.53 -2.54
C TYR A 163 -22.14 -9.82 -1.47
N GLY A 164 -23.39 -9.47 -1.82
CA GLY A 164 -24.34 -8.81 -0.91
C GLY A 164 -24.05 -7.34 -0.55
N ALA A 165 -23.08 -6.68 -1.20
CA ALA A 165 -22.76 -5.26 -0.99
C ALA A 165 -22.83 -4.50 -2.32
N GLU A 166 -24.04 -4.22 -2.80
CA GLU A 166 -24.20 -3.29 -3.92
C GLU A 166 -23.58 -1.92 -3.59
N PRO A 167 -22.99 -1.24 -4.59
CA PRO A 167 -22.43 0.09 -4.39
C PRO A 167 -23.53 1.03 -3.91
N ASN A 168 -23.21 1.89 -2.93
CA ASN A 168 -24.12 2.86 -2.34
C ASN A 168 -25.29 2.26 -1.53
N THR A 169 -25.13 1.07 -0.95
CA THR A 169 -26.12 0.46 -0.03
C THR A 169 -26.08 1.03 1.39
N TRP A 170 -24.97 1.66 1.75
CA TRP A 170 -24.76 2.40 2.99
C TRP A 170 -23.99 3.67 2.66
N VAL A 171 -24.52 4.79 3.12
CA VAL A 171 -23.90 6.11 2.98
C VAL A 171 -23.92 6.79 4.35
N MET A 172 -22.78 7.30 4.77
CA MET A 172 -22.66 8.10 5.98
C MET A 172 -22.48 9.56 5.58
N VAL A 173 -23.17 10.47 6.26
CA VAL A 173 -23.02 11.92 6.07
C VAL A 173 -22.69 12.56 7.41
N ASP A 174 -21.53 13.18 7.47
CA ASP A 174 -21.11 14.07 8.55
C ASP A 174 -21.59 15.49 8.24
N CYS A 175 -22.49 16.02 9.08
CA CYS A 175 -23.02 17.37 8.93
C CYS A 175 -22.03 18.47 9.40
N LYS A 176 -20.99 18.11 10.16
CA LYS A 176 -20.00 18.99 10.84
C LYS A 176 -20.57 20.07 11.76
N LYS A 177 -21.89 20.13 11.86
CA LYS A 177 -22.64 21.09 12.66
C LYS A 177 -23.22 20.30 13.82
N ASP A 178 -22.87 20.72 15.03
CA ASP A 178 -23.34 20.13 16.30
C ASP A 178 -23.06 18.61 16.40
N ASN A 179 -21.98 18.15 15.74
CA ASN A 179 -21.50 16.76 15.68
C ASN A 179 -22.59 15.71 15.38
N ILE A 180 -23.48 16.03 14.43
CA ILE A 180 -24.54 15.15 13.98
C ILE A 180 -24.08 14.30 12.79
N PHE A 181 -24.23 12.99 12.90
CA PHE A 181 -23.99 12.03 11.83
C PHE A 181 -25.29 11.41 11.35
N VAL A 182 -25.41 11.22 10.03
CA VAL A 182 -26.59 10.62 9.38
C VAL A 182 -26.16 9.41 8.57
N HIS A 183 -26.66 8.24 8.95
CA HIS A 183 -26.54 7.00 8.20
C HIS A 183 -27.78 6.74 7.37
N PHE A 184 -27.57 6.61 6.06
CA PHE A 184 -28.56 6.16 5.12
C PHE A 184 -28.25 4.73 4.68
N MET A 185 -29.21 3.83 4.86
CA MET A 185 -29.03 2.40 4.59
C MET A 185 -30.20 1.83 3.79
N THR A 186 -29.95 0.79 3.01
CA THR A 186 -31.02 -0.07 2.49
C THR A 186 -31.54 -0.98 3.61
N PRO A 187 -32.81 -1.43 3.57
CA PRO A 187 -33.38 -2.28 4.62
C PRO A 187 -32.56 -3.57 4.82
N GLU A 188 -32.11 -4.19 3.72
CA GLU A 188 -31.26 -5.38 3.74
C GLU A 188 -29.93 -5.10 4.45
N ARG A 189 -29.27 -3.99 4.08
CA ARG A 189 -27.97 -3.63 4.65
C ARG A 189 -28.07 -3.22 6.12
N ARG A 190 -29.18 -2.58 6.51
CA ARG A 190 -29.46 -2.19 7.90
C ARG A 190 -29.65 -3.42 8.78
N ALA A 191 -30.43 -4.40 8.32
CA ALA A 191 -30.61 -5.66 9.03
C ALA A 191 -29.30 -6.48 9.13
N ALA A 192 -28.45 -6.44 8.09
CA ALA A 192 -27.19 -7.20 8.08
C ALA A 192 -26.10 -6.59 8.99
N MET A 193 -25.99 -5.26 9.07
CA MET A 193 -24.97 -4.60 9.91
C MET A 193 -25.45 -4.31 11.32
N ASN A 194 -26.76 -4.11 11.51
CA ASN A 194 -27.41 -3.86 12.79
C ASN A 194 -26.64 -2.88 13.69
N LEU A 195 -26.38 -1.67 13.17
CA LEU A 195 -25.66 -0.61 13.89
C LEU A 195 -26.44 -0.11 15.11
N GLU A 196 -27.76 -0.33 15.14
CA GLU A 196 -28.62 0.02 16.26
C GLU A 196 -28.23 -0.75 17.52
N ALA A 197 -27.92 -2.04 17.41
CA ALA A 197 -27.44 -2.84 18.54
C ALA A 197 -26.10 -2.35 19.11
N LEU A 198 -25.30 -1.67 18.28
CA LEU A 198 -24.02 -1.10 18.69
C LEU A 198 -24.22 0.22 19.45
N TRP A 199 -25.13 1.08 19.00
CA TRP A 199 -25.28 2.45 19.51
C TRP A 199 -26.45 2.64 20.49
N ALA A 200 -27.39 1.70 20.55
CA ALA A 200 -28.51 1.76 21.48
C ALA A 200 -28.04 1.59 22.93
N LYS A 201 -28.67 2.36 23.84
CA LYS A 201 -28.55 2.13 25.28
C LYS A 201 -29.20 0.79 25.68
N ASP A 202 -30.36 0.49 25.07
CA ASP A 202 -31.12 -0.74 25.31
C ASP A 202 -30.77 -1.81 24.27
N LYS A 203 -29.71 -2.59 24.52
CA LYS A 203 -29.24 -3.63 23.58
C LYS A 203 -30.27 -4.74 23.33
N GLU A 204 -31.08 -5.06 24.34
CA GLU A 204 -32.11 -6.10 24.26
C GLU A 204 -33.14 -5.83 23.15
N LYS A 205 -33.42 -4.56 22.86
CA LYS A 205 -34.36 -4.15 21.81
C LYS A 205 -33.84 -4.49 20.40
N TYR A 206 -32.52 -4.52 20.23
CA TYR A 206 -31.86 -4.61 18.92
C TYR A 206 -31.01 -5.88 18.78
N GLU A 207 -31.26 -6.92 19.58
CA GLU A 207 -30.53 -8.18 19.47
C GLU A 207 -30.59 -8.77 18.05
N ASN A 208 -29.45 -9.30 17.60
CA ASN A 208 -29.33 -9.92 16.29
C ASN A 208 -30.25 -11.13 16.17
N ARG A 209 -31.41 -10.93 15.53
CA ARG A 209 -32.20 -12.04 15.02
C ARG A 209 -31.35 -12.70 13.93
N ALA A 210 -30.73 -13.84 14.25
CA ALA A 210 -29.89 -14.59 13.32
C ALA A 210 -30.62 -14.70 11.98
N GLN A 211 -30.13 -14.00 10.97
CA GLN A 211 -30.68 -14.13 9.64
C GLN A 211 -30.47 -15.60 9.23
N PRO A 212 -31.47 -16.26 8.63
CA PRO A 212 -31.22 -17.54 7.99
C PRO A 212 -30.07 -17.30 7.02
N ALA A 213 -28.95 -18.02 7.20
CA ALA A 213 -27.85 -17.96 6.27
C ALA A 213 -28.44 -18.22 4.89
N GLU A 214 -28.39 -17.23 4.00
CA GLU A 214 -28.61 -17.51 2.59
C GLU A 214 -27.47 -18.43 2.19
N ASP A 215 -27.76 -19.74 2.18
CA ASP A 215 -26.86 -20.78 1.71
C ASP A 215 -26.67 -20.56 0.20
N ASP A 216 -25.77 -19.64 -0.14
CA ASP A 216 -25.33 -19.31 -1.50
C ASP A 216 -24.43 -20.43 -2.05
N SER A 217 -25.00 -21.64 -2.03
CA SER A 217 -24.38 -22.87 -2.47
C SER A 217 -24.41 -22.94 -4.00
N ILE A 218 -23.54 -22.15 -4.64
CA ILE A 218 -23.12 -22.29 -6.04
C ILE A 218 -22.70 -23.74 -6.38
N PHE A 219 -22.40 -24.57 -5.36
CA PHE A 219 -21.95 -25.95 -5.49
C PHE A 219 -22.99 -27.03 -5.13
N SER A 220 -24.24 -26.69 -4.82
CA SER A 220 -25.30 -27.68 -4.50
C SER A 220 -25.62 -28.65 -5.66
N GLY A 221 -25.18 -28.35 -6.88
CA GLY A 221 -25.29 -29.23 -8.05
C GLY A 221 -24.08 -30.12 -8.34
N PHE A 222 -22.92 -29.91 -7.71
CA PHE A 222 -21.71 -30.68 -7.98
C PHE A 222 -21.54 -31.80 -6.94
N ARG A 223 -22.17 -32.95 -7.18
CA ARG A 223 -22.18 -34.14 -6.30
C ARG A 223 -20.82 -34.79 -6.01
N PHE A 224 -19.69 -34.20 -6.41
CA PHE A 224 -18.36 -34.82 -6.27
C PHE A 224 -17.41 -34.17 -5.25
N ILE A 225 -17.82 -33.10 -4.56
CA ILE A 225 -16.93 -32.42 -3.59
C ILE A 225 -17.53 -32.32 -2.17
N HIS A 226 -18.67 -32.97 -1.92
CA HIS A 226 -19.37 -32.95 -0.62
C HIS A 226 -18.73 -33.84 0.47
N THR A 227 -17.49 -34.30 0.30
CA THR A 227 -16.80 -35.18 1.27
C THR A 227 -15.57 -34.54 1.95
N MET A 228 -15.31 -33.24 1.80
CA MET A 228 -14.20 -32.57 2.50
C MET A 228 -14.62 -31.45 3.46
N ARG A 229 -15.75 -31.61 4.14
CA ARG A 229 -15.97 -30.95 5.44
C ARG A 229 -16.37 -31.98 6.48
N ARG A 230 -15.37 -32.58 7.12
CA ARG A 230 -15.58 -33.16 8.46
C ARG A 230 -15.75 -31.98 9.43
N PRO A 231 -16.72 -32.03 10.36
CA PRO A 231 -16.74 -31.08 11.47
C PRO A 231 -15.50 -31.36 12.33
N ILE A 232 -14.46 -30.55 12.15
CA ILE A 232 -13.34 -30.56 13.10
C ILE A 232 -13.91 -29.91 14.36
N ASN A 233 -14.02 -30.70 15.42
CA ASN A 233 -14.49 -30.26 16.73
C ASN A 233 -13.86 -28.90 17.08
N ALA A 234 -14.68 -27.87 17.31
CA ALA A 234 -14.22 -26.53 17.66
C ALA A 234 -13.25 -26.53 18.87
N ILE A 235 -13.41 -27.51 19.76
CA ILE A 235 -12.52 -27.75 20.91
C ILE A 235 -11.12 -28.21 20.46
N GLN A 236 -11.01 -29.06 19.44
CA GLN A 236 -9.71 -29.47 18.89
C GLN A 236 -8.99 -28.31 18.20
N VAL A 237 -9.75 -27.46 17.49
CA VAL A 237 -9.22 -26.23 16.90
C VAL A 237 -8.74 -25.27 17.99
N LEU A 238 -9.49 -25.10 19.07
CA LEU A 238 -9.08 -24.29 20.22
C LEU A 238 -7.84 -24.85 20.94
N THR A 239 -7.71 -26.18 21.06
CA THR A 239 -6.49 -26.79 21.59
C THR A 239 -5.29 -26.67 20.63
N GLN A 240 -5.51 -26.69 19.32
CA GLN A 240 -4.45 -26.44 18.34
C GLN A 240 -4.05 -24.95 18.32
N LEU A 241 -5.01 -24.04 18.47
CA LEU A 241 -4.76 -22.60 18.59
C LEU A 241 -4.02 -22.25 19.88
N SER A 242 -4.34 -22.91 21.00
CA SER A 242 -3.60 -22.72 22.26
C SER A 242 -2.19 -23.32 22.22
N GLN A 243 -1.97 -24.38 21.43
CA GLN A 243 -0.64 -24.90 21.11
C GLN A 243 0.15 -23.96 20.19
N PHE A 244 -0.49 -23.22 19.28
CA PHE A 244 0.15 -22.19 18.46
C PHE A 244 0.61 -20.97 19.28
N SER A 245 -0.17 -20.58 20.29
CA SER A 245 0.17 -19.45 21.16
C SER A 245 1.37 -19.73 22.08
N ARG A 246 1.71 -21.01 22.31
CA ARG A 246 2.82 -21.45 23.19
C ARG A 246 4.13 -21.81 22.48
N ARG A 247 4.25 -21.62 21.16
CA ARG A 247 5.55 -21.72 20.50
C ARG A 247 6.36 -20.46 20.79
N SER A 248 7.43 -20.62 21.56
CA SER A 248 8.32 -19.53 21.97
C SER A 248 8.88 -18.76 20.76
N SER A 249 9.31 -17.53 20.98
CA SER A 249 10.01 -16.71 19.96
C SER A 249 11.26 -17.40 19.40
N THR A 250 11.90 -18.26 20.21
CA THR A 250 13.13 -18.99 19.85
C THR A 250 12.89 -19.98 18.70
N GLU A 251 11.79 -20.75 18.74
CA GLU A 251 11.49 -21.73 17.69
C GLU A 251 11.30 -21.10 16.30
N THR A 252 10.80 -19.85 16.23
CA THR A 252 10.61 -19.16 14.96
C THR A 252 11.91 -18.70 14.31
N GLU A 253 12.90 -18.33 15.13
CA GLU A 253 14.21 -17.90 14.65
C GLU A 253 15.09 -19.11 14.30
N ASP A 254 15.04 -20.18 15.10
CA ASP A 254 15.69 -21.46 14.81
C ASP A 254 15.18 -22.04 13.48
N ARG A 255 13.86 -21.96 13.25
CA ARG A 255 13.26 -22.41 11.99
C ARG A 255 13.70 -21.58 10.79
N PHE A 256 13.86 -20.26 10.94
CA PHE A 256 14.36 -19.41 9.86
C PHE A 256 15.81 -19.77 9.52
N GLN A 257 16.63 -20.02 10.54
CA GLN A 257 18.01 -20.45 10.37
C GLN A 257 18.12 -21.81 9.66
N GLN A 258 17.28 -22.78 10.04
CA GLN A 258 17.20 -24.08 9.34
C GLN A 258 16.80 -23.93 7.86
N LEU A 259 15.82 -23.08 7.57
CA LEU A 259 15.41 -22.81 6.18
C LEU A 259 16.52 -22.12 5.37
N LYS A 260 17.29 -21.22 6.01
CA LYS A 260 18.47 -20.60 5.41
C LYS A 260 19.51 -21.65 5.05
N GLU A 261 19.86 -22.53 5.97
CA GLU A 261 20.84 -23.60 5.74
C GLU A 261 20.38 -24.57 4.65
N GLN A 262 19.09 -24.93 4.64
CA GLN A 262 18.50 -25.78 3.60
C GLN A 262 18.55 -25.12 2.21
N HIS A 263 18.24 -23.81 2.13
CA HIS A 263 18.31 -23.08 0.86
C HIS A 263 19.75 -22.97 0.33
N LEU A 264 20.73 -22.73 1.21
CA LEU A 264 22.14 -22.67 0.82
C LEU A 264 22.68 -24.04 0.38
N ALA A 265 22.15 -25.15 0.93
CA ALA A 265 22.52 -26.49 0.53
C ALA A 265 21.87 -26.91 -0.81
N ASP A 266 20.58 -26.62 -0.99
CA ASP A 266 19.83 -26.94 -2.20
C ASP A 266 18.76 -25.87 -2.51
N PRO A 267 19.07 -24.90 -3.39
CA PRO A 267 18.13 -23.85 -3.78
C PRO A 267 16.86 -24.37 -4.46
N ALA A 268 16.94 -25.48 -5.21
CA ALA A 268 15.80 -26.03 -5.94
C ALA A 268 14.77 -26.67 -5.00
N SER A 269 15.22 -27.30 -3.92
CA SER A 269 14.36 -27.92 -2.90
C SER A 269 13.70 -26.90 -1.98
N CYS A 270 14.43 -25.84 -1.61
CA CYS A 270 13.93 -24.80 -0.72
C CYS A 270 14.10 -23.42 -1.38
N PRO A 271 13.13 -22.94 -2.18
CA PRO A 271 13.28 -21.68 -2.88
C PRO A 271 13.24 -20.47 -1.93
N LEU A 272 13.78 -19.32 -2.35
CA LEU A 272 13.76 -18.08 -1.56
C LEU A 272 12.34 -17.66 -1.12
N ASP A 273 11.33 -17.92 -1.95
CA ASP A 273 9.92 -17.68 -1.63
C ASP A 273 9.50 -18.37 -0.33
N ARG A 274 10.10 -19.51 0.02
CA ARG A 274 9.78 -20.25 1.24
C ARG A 274 10.25 -19.53 2.50
N LEU A 275 11.44 -18.90 2.46
CA LEU A 275 11.92 -18.05 3.56
C LEU A 275 11.03 -16.81 3.72
N GLU A 276 10.65 -16.18 2.61
CA GLU A 276 9.72 -15.04 2.66
C GLU A 276 8.34 -15.42 3.18
N ASN A 277 7.81 -16.57 2.78
CA ASN A 277 6.54 -17.07 3.26
C ASN A 277 6.58 -17.37 4.78
N HIS A 278 7.72 -17.81 5.31
CA HIS A 278 7.91 -17.96 6.77
C HIS A 278 7.83 -16.60 7.48
N LEU A 279 8.49 -15.55 6.95
CA LEU A 279 8.39 -14.20 7.53
C LEU A 279 7.00 -13.59 7.38
N LYS A 280 6.32 -13.82 6.24
CA LYS A 280 4.91 -13.41 6.04
C LYS A 280 3.99 -14.13 7.03
N ALA A 281 4.21 -15.42 7.29
CA ALA A 281 3.46 -16.17 8.30
C ALA A 281 3.74 -15.63 9.72
N LYS A 282 4.99 -15.26 10.02
CA LYS A 282 5.35 -14.59 11.27
C LYS A 282 4.58 -13.28 11.44
N GLN A 283 4.52 -12.46 10.39
CA GLN A 283 3.76 -11.19 10.42
C GLN A 283 2.25 -11.42 10.55
N ALA A 284 1.70 -12.41 9.83
CA ALA A 284 0.29 -12.81 9.94
C ALA A 284 -0.06 -13.34 11.35
N SER A 285 0.90 -13.90 12.08
CA SER A 285 0.73 -14.30 13.48
C SER A 285 0.77 -13.14 14.48
N GLY A 286 0.93 -11.89 14.01
CA GLY A 286 0.99 -10.68 14.83
C GLY A 286 2.38 -10.35 15.39
N ARG A 287 3.43 -11.08 14.97
CA ARG A 287 4.82 -10.78 15.37
C ARG A 287 5.48 -9.89 14.30
N LEU A 288 6.06 -8.77 14.72
CA LEU A 288 6.80 -7.89 13.82
C LEU A 288 8.07 -8.57 13.30
N VAL A 289 8.37 -8.35 12.03
CA VAL A 289 9.64 -8.74 11.41
C VAL A 289 10.68 -7.67 11.74
N THR A 290 11.81 -8.10 12.31
CA THR A 290 12.87 -7.19 12.75
C THR A 290 13.83 -6.85 11.61
N ALA A 291 14.50 -5.70 11.70
CA ALA A 291 15.50 -5.30 10.71
C ALA A 291 16.63 -6.33 10.57
N LYS A 292 17.06 -6.95 11.69
CA LYS A 292 18.07 -8.01 11.69
C LYS A 292 17.67 -9.24 10.87
N GLU A 293 16.41 -9.67 10.94
CA GLU A 293 15.90 -10.79 10.14
C GLU A 293 15.89 -10.45 8.64
N ILE A 294 15.59 -9.20 8.31
CA ILE A 294 15.64 -8.71 6.94
C ILE A 294 17.09 -8.66 6.45
N SER A 295 18.04 -8.17 7.25
CA SER A 295 19.46 -8.19 6.92
C SER A 295 19.93 -9.63 6.64
N LYS A 296 19.56 -10.60 7.49
CA LYS A 296 19.85 -12.02 7.26
C LYS A 296 19.22 -12.54 5.97
N LEU A 297 17.98 -12.15 5.64
CA LEU A 297 17.33 -12.54 4.38
C LEU A 297 18.04 -11.93 3.17
N VAL A 298 18.45 -10.67 3.25
CA VAL A 298 19.22 -10.00 2.19
C VAL A 298 20.56 -10.69 1.99
N GLU A 299 21.26 -11.10 3.04
CA GLU A 299 22.49 -11.92 2.93
C GLU A 299 22.23 -13.23 2.17
N VAL A 300 21.12 -13.92 2.44
CA VAL A 300 20.75 -15.14 1.72
C VAL A 300 20.48 -14.85 0.24
N VAL A 301 19.83 -13.72 -0.05
CA VAL A 301 19.61 -13.26 -1.44
C VAL A 301 20.94 -13.02 -2.17
N LEU A 302 21.99 -12.58 -1.48
CA LEU A 302 23.33 -12.43 -2.07
C LEU A 302 24.00 -13.75 -2.41
N GLN A 303 23.87 -14.72 -1.51
CA GLN A 303 24.50 -16.04 -1.62
C GLN A 303 23.73 -17.00 -2.53
N SER A 304 22.47 -16.69 -2.83
CA SER A 304 21.59 -17.57 -3.60
C SER A 304 22.01 -17.69 -5.07
N ALA A 305 22.13 -18.93 -5.54
CA ALA A 305 22.41 -19.25 -6.93
C ALA A 305 21.22 -18.98 -7.87
N GLU A 306 19.98 -18.90 -7.36
CA GLU A 306 18.74 -18.73 -8.15
C GLU A 306 18.73 -17.47 -9.04
N PHE A 307 19.52 -16.45 -8.67
CA PHE A 307 19.57 -15.20 -9.43
C PHE A 307 20.41 -15.32 -10.71
N HIS A 308 21.26 -16.34 -10.81
CA HIS A 308 22.06 -16.61 -12.01
C HIS A 308 21.29 -17.47 -13.02
N GLU A 309 20.17 -18.08 -12.63
CA GLU A 309 19.34 -18.89 -13.52
C GLU A 309 18.59 -18.02 -14.54
N GLY A 310 18.84 -18.27 -15.82
CA GLY A 310 18.07 -17.71 -16.95
C GLY A 310 18.41 -16.28 -17.34
N LEU A 311 19.52 -15.70 -16.86
CA LEU A 311 19.99 -14.37 -17.24
C LEU A 311 21.38 -14.42 -17.86
N GLU A 312 21.52 -13.85 -19.05
CA GLU A 312 22.79 -13.83 -19.80
C GLU A 312 23.74 -12.68 -19.38
N THR A 313 23.26 -11.67 -18.66
CA THR A 313 24.06 -10.49 -18.30
C THR A 313 24.09 -10.24 -16.79
N ASP A 314 25.29 -10.04 -16.24
CA ASP A 314 25.51 -9.74 -14.82
C ASP A 314 24.71 -8.53 -14.34
N THR A 315 24.56 -7.52 -15.22
CA THR A 315 23.76 -6.33 -14.91
C THR A 315 22.29 -6.65 -14.68
N ALA A 316 21.73 -7.60 -15.42
CA ALA A 316 20.37 -8.06 -15.19
C ALA A 316 20.26 -8.83 -13.86
N VAL A 317 21.27 -9.62 -13.50
CA VAL A 317 21.34 -10.32 -12.20
C VAL A 317 21.32 -9.31 -11.05
N PHE A 318 22.15 -8.27 -11.09
CA PHE A 318 22.15 -7.22 -10.06
C PHE A 318 20.80 -6.50 -9.96
N ASN A 319 20.20 -6.15 -11.10
CA ASN A 319 18.91 -5.46 -11.10
C ASN A 319 17.79 -6.36 -10.54
N LYS A 320 17.83 -7.67 -10.80
CA LYS A 320 16.91 -8.65 -10.23
C LYS A 320 17.08 -8.76 -8.71
N ARG A 321 18.33 -8.81 -8.21
CA ARG A 321 18.63 -8.80 -6.77
C ARG A 321 18.11 -7.53 -6.10
N TYR A 322 18.42 -6.35 -6.65
CA TYR A 322 17.92 -5.08 -6.10
C TYR A 322 16.39 -5.01 -6.10
N ALA A 323 15.75 -5.37 -7.21
CA ALA A 323 14.28 -5.40 -7.29
C ALA A 323 13.69 -6.31 -6.20
N ARG A 324 14.33 -7.46 -5.94
CA ARG A 324 13.90 -8.37 -4.87
C ARG A 324 14.09 -7.78 -3.48
N ILE A 325 15.25 -7.19 -3.20
CA ILE A 325 15.55 -6.54 -1.91
C ILE A 325 14.56 -5.40 -1.65
N PHE A 326 14.30 -4.55 -2.64
CA PHE A 326 13.31 -3.47 -2.50
C PHE A 326 11.89 -4.02 -2.28
N ALA A 327 11.50 -5.08 -2.99
CA ALA A 327 10.20 -5.73 -2.76
C ALA A 327 10.08 -6.30 -1.33
N ILE A 328 11.15 -6.87 -0.78
CA ILE A 328 11.20 -7.33 0.61
C ILE A 328 11.02 -6.15 1.58
N LEU A 329 11.77 -5.06 1.38
CA LEU A 329 11.69 -3.87 2.22
C LEU A 329 10.30 -3.21 2.16
N GLU A 330 9.69 -3.13 0.98
CA GLU A 330 8.33 -2.60 0.81
C GLU A 330 7.28 -3.51 1.48
N THR A 331 7.40 -4.83 1.32
CA THR A 331 6.46 -5.80 1.86
C THR A 331 6.44 -5.80 3.39
N PHE A 332 7.63 -5.79 4.02
CA PHE A 332 7.73 -5.89 5.47
C PHE A 332 7.76 -4.52 6.16
N SER A 333 8.13 -3.44 5.45
CA SER A 333 8.21 -2.06 5.94
C SER A 333 8.78 -1.96 7.37
N PRO A 334 10.01 -2.46 7.62
CA PRO A 334 10.59 -2.46 8.95
C PRO A 334 10.82 -1.04 9.46
N VAL A 335 10.65 -0.83 10.76
CA VAL A 335 11.13 0.38 11.43
C VAL A 335 12.66 0.29 11.51
N LEU A 336 13.36 1.10 10.72
CA LEU A 336 14.83 1.10 10.65
C LEU A 336 15.41 2.11 11.63
N THR A 337 16.31 1.67 12.50
CA THR A 337 17.15 2.55 13.32
C THR A 337 18.43 2.94 12.57
N GLU A 338 19.17 3.96 13.06
CA GLU A 338 20.46 4.35 12.47
C GLU A 338 21.45 3.18 12.40
N LYS A 339 21.46 2.29 13.40
CA LYS A 339 22.31 1.09 13.44
C LYS A 339 21.91 0.07 12.39
N ASP A 340 20.61 -0.14 12.18
CA ASP A 340 20.11 -1.07 11.17
C ASP A 340 20.47 -0.59 9.75
N VAL A 341 20.44 0.73 9.53
CA VAL A 341 20.91 1.32 8.26
C VAL A 341 22.41 1.07 8.06
N GLN A 342 23.23 1.17 9.10
CA GLN A 342 24.67 0.87 9.04
C GLN A 342 24.95 -0.61 8.73
N GLU A 343 24.11 -1.54 9.19
CA GLU A 343 24.22 -2.96 8.86
C GLU A 343 23.75 -3.25 7.43
N LEU A 344 22.67 -2.62 6.97
CA LEU A 344 22.06 -2.92 5.67
C LEU A 344 22.80 -2.29 4.49
N LEU A 345 23.31 -1.06 4.63
CA LEU A 345 23.88 -0.28 3.53
C LEU A 345 25.10 -0.97 2.86
N PRO A 346 26.08 -1.51 3.61
CA PRO A 346 27.20 -2.24 3.01
C PRO A 346 26.74 -3.47 2.23
N VAL A 347 25.79 -4.23 2.78
CA VAL A 347 25.22 -5.44 2.15
C VAL A 347 24.55 -5.09 0.83
N MET A 348 23.80 -3.97 0.77
CA MET A 348 23.19 -3.48 -0.47
C MET A 348 24.22 -3.02 -1.51
N VAL A 349 25.37 -2.50 -1.10
CA VAL A 349 26.44 -2.11 -2.03
C VAL A 349 27.12 -3.34 -2.62
N VAL A 350 27.42 -4.35 -1.78
CA VAL A 350 27.94 -5.66 -2.22
C VAL A 350 26.97 -6.36 -3.17
N ALA A 351 25.64 -6.20 -2.96
CA ALA A 351 24.62 -6.77 -3.84
C ALA A 351 24.71 -6.36 -5.31
N GLY A 352 25.24 -5.17 -5.57
CA GLY A 352 25.31 -4.58 -6.90
C GLY A 352 26.67 -4.70 -7.56
N SER A 353 27.64 -5.33 -6.91
CA SER A 353 29.03 -5.41 -7.36
C SER A 353 29.49 -6.86 -7.55
N GLN A 354 30.61 -7.02 -8.25
CA GLN A 354 31.28 -8.30 -8.52
C GLN A 354 32.43 -8.55 -7.54
N ILE A 355 32.26 -8.19 -6.26
CA ILE A 355 33.34 -8.32 -5.26
C ILE A 355 33.80 -9.78 -5.11
N ASP A 356 32.88 -10.74 -5.29
CA ASP A 356 33.16 -12.16 -5.16
C ASP A 356 33.77 -12.78 -6.44
N ALA A 357 33.97 -11.99 -7.51
CA ALA A 357 34.51 -12.49 -8.76
C ALA A 357 36.03 -12.72 -8.68
N ASP A 358 36.50 -13.80 -9.30
CA ASP A 358 37.92 -14.11 -9.39
C ASP A 358 38.66 -12.97 -10.12
N GLY A 359 39.55 -12.31 -9.38
CA GLY A 359 40.34 -11.18 -9.87
C GLY A 359 39.83 -9.79 -9.54
N PHE A 360 38.78 -9.68 -8.72
CA PHE A 360 38.42 -8.41 -8.14
C PHE A 360 39.55 -7.88 -7.23
N ILE A 361 40.05 -6.68 -7.52
CA ILE A 361 41.15 -6.07 -6.74
C ILE A 361 40.59 -5.61 -5.40
N THR A 362 41.14 -6.15 -4.33
CA THR A 362 40.85 -5.76 -2.95
C THR A 362 42.06 -5.06 -2.34
N LEU A 363 41.92 -4.46 -1.16
CA LEU A 363 43.05 -3.79 -0.48
C LEU A 363 44.19 -4.76 -0.10
N ALA A 364 43.89 -6.07 -0.09
CA ALA A 364 44.83 -7.15 0.20
C ALA A 364 45.43 -7.80 -1.06
N SER A 365 44.87 -7.57 -2.25
CA SER A 365 45.41 -8.14 -3.48
C SER A 365 46.69 -7.43 -3.88
N THR A 366 47.77 -8.19 -4.06
CA THR A 366 49.10 -7.66 -4.42
C THR A 366 49.35 -7.66 -5.93
N THR A 367 48.49 -8.32 -6.72
CA THR A 367 48.64 -8.43 -8.18
C THR A 367 47.29 -8.45 -8.86
N GLN A 368 47.17 -7.82 -10.04
CA GLN A 368 46.57 -8.45 -11.22
C GLN A 368 46.88 -7.73 -12.54
N ASP A 369 47.29 -8.53 -13.54
CA ASP A 369 47.53 -8.17 -14.96
C ASP A 369 46.30 -8.48 -15.84
N SER A 370 45.09 -8.51 -15.28
CA SER A 370 43.90 -8.89 -16.05
C SER A 370 43.20 -7.65 -16.61
N ASP A 371 43.06 -7.56 -17.94
CA ASP A 371 42.34 -6.50 -18.67
C ASP A 371 40.79 -6.61 -18.49
N VAL A 372 40.35 -7.24 -17.39
CA VAL A 372 38.95 -7.59 -17.14
C VAL A 372 38.27 -6.41 -16.46
N GLN A 373 37.42 -5.71 -17.21
CA GLN A 373 36.60 -4.65 -16.66
C GLN A 373 35.38 -5.21 -15.91
N PHE A 374 35.35 -4.99 -14.59
CA PHE A 374 34.23 -5.40 -13.75
C PHE A 374 33.01 -4.48 -13.94
N ARG A 375 31.83 -5.09 -14.02
CA ARG A 375 30.56 -4.37 -14.14
C ARG A 375 29.90 -4.27 -12.76
N TYR A 376 29.12 -3.21 -12.59
CA TYR A 376 28.33 -3.02 -11.39
C TYR A 376 27.02 -2.28 -11.73
N SER A 377 26.02 -2.41 -10.86
CA SER A 377 24.69 -1.82 -11.08
C SER A 377 24.73 -0.29 -11.06
N PRO A 378 24.00 0.40 -11.95
CA PRO A 378 23.82 1.86 -11.89
C PRO A 378 23.33 2.36 -10.52
N MET A 379 22.68 1.50 -9.73
CA MET A 379 22.16 1.82 -8.40
C MET A 379 23.24 2.19 -7.39
N ILE A 380 24.48 1.70 -7.58
CA ILE A 380 25.61 2.02 -6.69
C ILE A 380 25.89 3.52 -6.63
N HIS A 381 25.76 4.25 -7.73
CA HIS A 381 25.91 5.70 -7.72
C HIS A 381 24.84 6.40 -6.86
N LYS A 382 23.62 5.86 -6.85
CA LYS A 382 22.53 6.39 -6.02
C LYS A 382 22.77 6.06 -4.55
N LEU A 383 23.27 4.86 -4.24
CA LEU A 383 23.66 4.46 -2.89
C LEU A 383 24.81 5.30 -2.35
N TYR A 384 25.81 5.62 -3.18
CA TYR A 384 26.88 6.55 -2.81
C TYR A 384 26.32 7.93 -2.47
N ASN A 385 25.49 8.51 -3.34
CA ASN A 385 24.89 9.82 -3.08
C ASN A 385 23.99 9.82 -1.83
N LEU A 386 23.30 8.72 -1.56
CA LEU A 386 22.50 8.55 -0.34
C LEU A 386 23.41 8.52 0.89
N CYS A 387 24.46 7.70 0.88
CA CYS A 387 25.45 7.61 1.96
C CYS A 387 26.07 8.98 2.25
N HIS A 388 26.50 9.68 1.21
CA HIS A 388 27.08 11.01 1.34
C HIS A 388 26.12 12.01 1.98
N LYS A 389 24.83 12.00 1.60
CA LYS A 389 23.80 12.89 2.19
C LYS A 389 23.46 12.54 3.63
N LEU A 390 23.33 11.25 3.95
CA LEU A 390 22.96 10.80 5.29
C LEU A 390 24.06 11.12 6.32
N TYR A 391 25.33 10.95 5.93
CA TYR A 391 26.46 11.07 6.84
C TYR A 391 27.30 12.34 6.62
N GLN A 392 26.79 13.32 5.88
CA GLN A 392 27.43 14.64 5.73
C GLN A 392 27.61 15.33 7.09
N SER A 393 26.65 15.10 8.01
CA SER A 393 26.72 15.57 9.40
C SER A 393 27.44 14.52 10.26
N ARG A 394 28.77 14.60 10.29
CA ARG A 394 29.84 14.03 11.17
C ARG A 394 29.59 12.95 12.25
N LYS A 395 28.45 12.26 12.35
CA LYS A 395 28.11 11.44 13.54
C LYS A 395 28.94 10.16 13.68
N ASP A 396 29.42 9.54 12.58
CA ASP A 396 30.19 8.28 12.62
C ASP A 396 31.32 8.22 11.58
N ALA A 397 32.47 8.83 11.88
CA ALA A 397 33.61 8.89 10.95
C ALA A 397 34.10 7.51 10.48
N ALA A 398 34.22 6.53 11.40
CA ALA A 398 34.74 5.20 11.08
C ALA A 398 33.85 4.40 10.10
N PHE A 399 32.52 4.53 10.22
CA PHE A 399 31.59 3.89 9.30
C PHE A 399 31.70 4.48 7.90
N VAL A 400 31.82 5.80 7.83
CA VAL A 400 31.95 6.53 6.57
C VAL A 400 33.26 6.15 5.86
N THR A 401 34.38 6.07 6.58
CA THR A 401 35.66 5.58 6.02
C THR A 401 35.50 4.17 5.44
N LYS A 402 34.83 3.26 6.15
CA LYS A 402 34.58 1.89 5.67
C LYS A 402 33.75 1.87 4.38
N MET A 403 32.71 2.70 4.31
CA MET A 403 31.87 2.81 3.11
C MET A 403 32.64 3.41 1.94
N ASP A 404 33.46 4.43 2.16
CA ASP A 404 34.25 5.04 1.10
C ASP A 404 35.32 4.10 0.58
N LEU A 405 35.95 3.30 1.44
CA LEU A 405 36.84 2.22 0.99
C LEU A 405 36.08 1.21 0.10
N LEU A 406 34.85 0.84 0.47
CA LEU A 406 34.02 -0.07 -0.32
C LEU A 406 33.61 0.54 -1.68
N PHE A 407 33.24 1.81 -1.73
CA PHE A 407 32.92 2.49 -2.99
C PHE A 407 34.17 2.67 -3.85
N LEU A 408 35.31 2.99 -3.23
CA LEU A 408 36.59 3.16 -3.89
C LEU A 408 37.02 1.85 -4.58
N THR A 409 36.92 0.71 -3.89
CA THR A 409 37.26 -0.59 -4.50
C THR A 409 36.37 -0.89 -5.71
N ILE A 410 35.06 -0.64 -5.63
CA ILE A 410 34.12 -0.88 -6.72
C ILE A 410 34.38 0.04 -7.92
N PHE A 411 34.59 1.34 -7.68
CA PHE A 411 34.82 2.30 -8.75
C PHE A 411 36.19 2.11 -9.43
N ALA A 412 37.22 1.75 -8.66
CA ALA A 412 38.55 1.45 -9.17
C ALA A 412 38.55 0.24 -10.11
N ASN A 413 37.89 -0.85 -9.72
CA ASN A 413 37.81 -2.07 -10.54
C ASN A 413 37.08 -1.88 -11.87
N ARG A 414 36.17 -0.89 -11.97
CA ARG A 414 35.55 -0.50 -13.26
C ARG A 414 36.37 0.53 -14.04
N GLY A 415 37.28 1.25 -13.39
CA GLY A 415 37.95 2.43 -13.96
C GLY A 415 37.07 3.70 -13.99
N ASN A 416 36.06 3.82 -13.12
CA ASN A 416 35.22 5.01 -13.06
C ASN A 416 35.88 6.15 -12.25
N TRP A 417 36.81 6.86 -12.89
CA TRP A 417 37.58 7.94 -12.26
C TRP A 417 36.72 9.08 -11.74
N VAL A 418 35.60 9.41 -12.40
CA VAL A 418 34.74 10.54 -12.00
C VAL A 418 34.17 10.32 -10.60
N TYR A 419 33.71 9.11 -10.30
CA TYR A 419 33.19 8.78 -8.98
C TYR A 419 34.30 8.50 -7.97
N MET A 420 35.43 7.94 -8.41
CA MET A 420 36.63 7.81 -7.58
C MET A 420 37.09 9.18 -7.05
N LYS A 421 37.16 10.19 -7.93
CA LYS A 421 37.50 11.57 -7.57
C LYS A 421 36.54 12.14 -6.53
N LYS A 422 35.23 11.92 -6.70
CA LYS A 422 34.22 12.38 -5.74
C LYS A 422 34.39 11.75 -4.35
N VAL A 423 34.75 10.47 -4.28
CA VAL A 423 35.03 9.79 -3.01
C VAL A 423 36.26 10.42 -2.35
N LEU A 424 37.33 10.65 -3.10
CA LEU A 424 38.57 11.25 -2.60
C LEU A 424 38.38 12.71 -2.16
N GLU A 425 37.67 13.52 -2.93
CA GLU A 425 37.32 14.90 -2.58
C GLU A 425 36.48 14.95 -1.30
N ALA A 426 35.49 14.07 -1.16
CA ALA A 426 34.68 13.96 0.05
C ALA A 426 35.52 13.51 1.27
N ALA A 427 36.48 12.61 1.07
CA ALA A 427 37.39 12.17 2.12
C ALA A 427 38.32 13.31 2.58
N LEU A 428 38.90 14.06 1.63
CA LEU A 428 39.73 15.24 1.90
C LEU A 428 38.96 16.33 2.64
N GLN A 429 37.71 16.61 2.26
CA GLN A 429 36.85 17.58 2.96
C GLN A 429 36.60 17.21 4.44
N ARG A 430 36.70 15.93 4.78
CA ARG A 430 36.54 15.42 6.14
C ARG A 430 37.87 15.22 6.86
N GLU A 431 39.00 15.50 6.20
CA GLU A 431 40.36 15.26 6.70
C GLU A 431 40.65 13.77 6.95
N ASP A 432 39.99 12.88 6.20
CA ASP A 432 40.24 11.44 6.25
C ASP A 432 41.13 11.01 5.08
N PHE A 433 42.37 10.66 5.40
CA PHE A 433 43.38 10.29 4.42
C PHE A 433 43.45 8.77 4.14
N VAL A 434 42.71 7.95 4.89
CA VAL A 434 42.71 6.49 4.71
C VAL A 434 42.21 6.08 3.32
N PRO A 435 41.11 6.65 2.77
CA PRO A 435 40.70 6.35 1.40
C PRO A 435 41.70 6.85 0.34
N VAL A 436 42.41 7.95 0.63
CA VAL A 436 43.43 8.51 -0.28
C VAL A 436 44.66 7.60 -0.35
N GLN A 437 45.10 7.07 0.80
CA GLN A 437 46.14 6.05 0.87
C GLN A 437 45.72 4.77 0.13
N ALA A 438 44.48 4.32 0.31
CA ALA A 438 43.96 3.15 -0.40
C ALA A 438 43.91 3.34 -1.92
N ALA A 439 43.66 4.56 -2.42
CA ALA A 439 43.63 4.85 -3.85
C ALA A 439 44.99 4.63 -4.53
N LEU A 440 46.09 4.84 -3.81
CA LEU A 440 47.44 4.64 -4.31
C LEU A 440 47.68 3.18 -4.75
N LYS A 441 47.13 2.21 -4.00
CA LYS A 441 47.12 0.78 -4.37
C LYS A 441 46.34 0.48 -5.64
N PHE A 442 45.19 1.12 -5.82
CA PHE A 442 44.37 0.89 -7.01
C PHE A 442 44.98 1.52 -8.25
N LEU A 443 45.63 2.67 -8.10
CA LEU A 443 46.33 3.37 -9.19
C LEU A 443 47.60 2.66 -9.61
N SER A 444 48.35 2.05 -8.69
CA SER A 444 49.53 1.27 -9.04
C SER A 444 49.17 0.10 -9.96
N ILE A 445 48.04 -0.56 -9.72
CA ILE A 445 47.57 -1.70 -10.51
C ILE A 445 46.86 -1.23 -11.80
N ASN A 446 45.72 -0.53 -11.68
CA ASN A 446 44.82 -0.22 -12.79
C ASN A 446 44.90 1.23 -13.31
N GLY A 447 45.74 2.08 -12.74
CA GLY A 447 45.80 3.50 -13.08
C GLY A 447 46.31 3.75 -14.51
N THR A 448 45.59 4.61 -15.24
CA THR A 448 46.08 5.19 -16.51
C THR A 448 47.06 6.34 -16.24
N PRO A 449 47.99 6.66 -17.17
CA PRO A 449 49.00 7.70 -16.97
C PRO A 449 48.41 9.06 -16.56
N ALA A 450 47.30 9.47 -17.19
CA ALA A 450 46.61 10.73 -16.89
C ALA A 450 45.99 10.75 -15.48
N GLN A 451 45.47 9.60 -15.01
CA GLN A 451 44.91 9.48 -13.65
C GLN A 451 46.02 9.47 -12.60
N CYS A 452 47.14 8.81 -12.87
CA CYS A 452 48.32 8.84 -12.01
C CYS A 452 48.86 10.27 -11.86
N LEU A 453 48.92 11.03 -12.96
CA LEU A 453 49.32 12.44 -12.91
C LEU A 453 48.35 13.30 -12.09
N ASP A 454 47.03 13.21 -12.34
CA ASP A 454 46.00 13.92 -11.56
C ASP A 454 46.08 13.58 -10.06
N PHE A 455 46.39 12.32 -9.73
CA PHE A 455 46.59 11.89 -8.35
C PHE A 455 47.84 12.51 -7.70
N VAL A 456 48.96 12.49 -8.42
CA VAL A 456 50.24 13.04 -7.96
C VAL A 456 50.15 14.56 -7.72
N ASP A 457 49.45 15.28 -8.59
CA ASP A 457 49.33 16.74 -8.48
C ASP A 457 48.36 17.16 -7.37
N ASN A 458 47.19 16.50 -7.27
CA ASN A 458 46.09 16.98 -6.43
C ASN A 458 45.96 16.27 -5.08
N TYR A 459 46.50 15.06 -4.90
CA TYR A 459 46.22 14.24 -3.70
C TYR A 459 47.50 13.85 -2.93
N LEU A 460 48.59 13.53 -3.63
CA LEU A 460 49.86 13.16 -3.02
C LEU A 460 50.46 14.22 -2.07
N PRO A 461 50.37 15.54 -2.34
CA PRO A 461 50.89 16.57 -1.43
C PRO A 461 50.21 16.52 -0.05
N TYR A 462 48.89 16.30 -0.04
CA TYR A 462 48.12 16.19 1.19
C TYR A 462 48.45 14.90 1.96
N LEU A 463 48.66 13.80 1.25
CA LEU A 463 49.07 12.53 1.86
C LEU A 463 50.43 12.63 2.58
N LYS A 464 51.40 13.35 1.99
CA LYS A 464 52.72 13.58 2.60
C LYS A 464 52.68 14.44 3.87
N LEU A 465 51.67 15.29 4.01
CA LEU A 465 51.47 16.12 5.20
C LEU A 465 50.82 15.33 6.35
N TRP A 466 50.29 14.13 6.08
CA TRP A 466 49.59 13.34 7.08
C TRP A 466 50.58 12.60 8.01
N PRO A 467 50.54 12.81 9.35
CA PRO A 467 51.55 12.27 10.27
C PRO A 467 51.60 10.74 10.35
N SER A 468 50.48 10.07 10.05
CA SER A 468 50.35 8.61 10.12
C SER A 468 50.73 7.91 8.81
N PHE A 469 51.10 8.65 7.77
CA PHE A 469 51.50 8.07 6.50
C PHE A 469 52.97 7.62 6.54
N ASP A 470 53.20 6.32 6.44
CA ASP A 470 54.54 5.75 6.27
C ASP A 470 54.85 5.55 4.78
N ALA A 471 55.62 6.50 4.22
CA ALA A 471 56.06 6.44 2.83
C ALA A 471 56.97 5.23 2.53
N SER A 472 57.64 4.67 3.55
CA SER A 472 58.53 3.52 3.38
C SER A 472 57.74 2.22 3.15
N ALA A 473 56.59 2.08 3.81
CA ALA A 473 55.70 0.93 3.68
C ALA A 473 55.00 0.85 2.30
N HIS A 474 54.77 2.00 1.66
CA HIS A 474 54.08 2.10 0.36
C HIS A 474 55.02 2.43 -0.81
N LYS A 475 56.33 2.25 -0.62
CA LYS A 475 57.34 2.67 -1.59
C LYS A 475 57.15 2.05 -2.97
N THR A 476 56.86 0.75 -3.04
CA THR A 476 56.65 0.03 -4.30
C THR A 476 55.48 0.60 -5.10
N GLU A 477 54.36 0.83 -4.44
CA GLU A 477 53.15 1.37 -5.05
C GLU A 477 53.38 2.84 -5.48
N LEU A 478 54.07 3.63 -4.66
CA LEU A 478 54.40 5.02 -4.96
C LEU A 478 55.33 5.13 -6.19
N ASP A 479 56.38 4.31 -6.24
CA ASP A 479 57.33 4.28 -7.36
C ASP A 479 56.62 3.89 -8.67
N THR A 480 55.69 2.93 -8.62
CA THR A 480 54.91 2.56 -9.82
C THR A 480 53.95 3.65 -10.28
N VAL A 481 53.31 4.38 -9.36
CA VAL A 481 52.41 5.49 -9.72
C VAL A 481 53.20 6.66 -10.29
N LEU A 482 54.37 6.99 -9.73
CA LEU A 482 55.25 8.04 -10.25
C LEU A 482 55.79 7.68 -11.64
N ALA A 483 56.24 6.44 -11.83
CA ALA A 483 56.69 5.95 -13.13
C ALA A 483 55.57 6.01 -14.19
N LYS A 484 54.32 5.66 -13.83
CA LYS A 484 53.16 5.78 -14.73
C LYS A 484 52.77 7.25 -15.01
N ALA A 485 53.00 8.16 -14.07
CA ALA A 485 52.77 9.59 -14.25
C ALA A 485 53.86 10.28 -15.12
N GLY A 486 54.96 9.58 -15.41
CA GLY A 486 56.08 10.12 -16.18
C GLY A 486 57.09 10.94 -15.35
N ASN A 487 57.11 10.73 -14.03
CA ASN A 487 57.98 11.41 -13.06
C ASN A 487 59.07 10.50 -12.50
#